data_AF-A0A3E4V8Q1-F1
#
_entry.id   AF-A0A3E4V8Q1-F1
#
_cell.length_a   1.000
_cell.length_b   1.000
_cell.length_c   1.000
_cell.angle_alpha   90.00
_cell.angle_beta   90.00
_cell.angle_gamma   90.00
#
_symmetry.space_group_name_H-M   'P 1'
#
loop_
_entity.id
_entity.type
_entity.pdbx_description
1 polymer ?
#
loop_
_entity_poly.entity_id
_entity_poly.type
_entity_poly.pdbx_seq_one_letter_code
_entity_poly.pdbx_strand_id
1 'polypeptide(L)'
;MYMLTYRLRGERGRKMKINGIGTIKKEEAMKILTREGREAVKSGEITTEELGRMYKLEMVKKLSKIGKYGCTFAENYNRVPQEIADKLSPEEIAELVDSFYDCYSDGRKRGE
;
A
#
# COMPACT_ATOMS: atom_id res chain seq x y z
N MET A 1 10.66 -22.65 -25.17
CA MET A 1 11.39 -21.84 -24.16
C MET A 1 11.62 -20.37 -24.55
N TYR A 2 11.73 -20.01 -25.84
CA TYR A 2 12.05 -18.63 -26.25
C TYR A 2 10.87 -17.62 -26.17
N MET A 3 9.61 -18.04 -26.33
CA MET A 3 8.48 -17.08 -26.25
C MET A 3 8.19 -16.54 -24.84
N LEU A 4 8.50 -17.30 -23.79
CA LEU A 4 8.31 -16.87 -22.39
C LEU A 4 9.28 -15.75 -22.00
N THR A 5 10.50 -15.74 -22.54
CA THR A 5 11.49 -14.70 -22.25
C THR A 5 11.19 -13.36 -22.92
N TYR A 6 10.55 -13.36 -24.10
CA TYR A 6 10.10 -12.12 -24.76
C TYR A 6 8.97 -11.43 -23.99
N ARG A 7 8.00 -12.19 -23.46
CA ARG A 7 6.92 -11.65 -22.63
C ARG A 7 7.45 -11.04 -21.32
N LEU A 8 8.52 -11.62 -20.75
CA LEU A 8 9.23 -11.10 -19.57
C LEU A 8 10.08 -9.84 -19.84
N ARG A 9 10.35 -9.47 -21.09
CA ARG A 9 11.10 -8.24 -21.44
C ARG A 9 10.18 -7.06 -21.70
N GLY A 10 8.95 -7.29 -22.18
CA GLY A 10 7.94 -6.25 -22.43
C GLY A 10 7.30 -5.65 -21.16
N GLU A 11 7.34 -6.34 -20.02
CA GLU A 11 6.76 -5.83 -18.76
C GLU A 11 7.73 -4.98 -17.93
N ARG A 12 9.05 -5.00 -18.23
CA ARG A 12 10.14 -4.38 -17.43
C ARG A 12 10.24 -2.85 -17.50
N GLY A 13 9.11 -2.20 -17.75
CA GLY A 13 9.00 -0.75 -17.84
C GLY A 13 7.56 -0.28 -17.88
N ARG A 14 6.60 -1.17 -17.63
CA ARG A 14 5.18 -0.84 -17.66
C ARG A 14 4.88 0.11 -16.52
N LYS A 15 4.49 1.33 -16.87
CA LYS A 15 4.03 2.34 -15.92
C LYS A 15 2.60 2.01 -15.50
N MET A 16 2.31 2.20 -14.22
CA MET A 16 0.98 2.10 -13.64
C MET A 16 0.66 3.40 -12.91
N LYS A 17 -0.63 3.76 -12.90
CA LYS A 17 -1.11 4.94 -12.18
C LYS A 17 -1.77 4.49 -10.88
N ILE A 18 -1.35 5.08 -9.77
CA ILE A 18 -1.93 4.87 -8.44
C ILE A 18 -2.50 6.20 -7.98
N ASN A 19 -3.77 6.22 -7.58
CA ASN A 19 -4.40 7.43 -7.07
C ASN A 19 -3.72 7.88 -5.77
N GLY A 20 -3.49 9.19 -5.62
CA GLY A 20 -2.76 9.77 -4.49
C GLY A 20 -1.22 9.64 -4.54
N ILE A 21 -0.65 8.83 -5.45
CA ILE A 21 0.82 8.70 -5.61
C ILE A 21 1.27 9.22 -6.99
N GLY A 22 0.48 8.93 -8.04
CA GLY A 22 0.83 9.26 -9.41
C GLY A 22 1.31 8.04 -10.21
N THR A 23 2.24 8.26 -11.14
CA THR A 23 2.70 7.20 -12.06
C THR A 23 3.98 6.54 -11.55
N ILE A 24 3.96 5.23 -11.34
CA ILE A 24 5.12 4.46 -10.91
C ILE A 24 5.41 3.30 -11.87
N LYS A 25 6.61 2.72 -11.79
CA LYS A 25 6.95 1.51 -12.53
C LYS A 25 6.35 0.29 -11.81
N LYS A 26 5.70 -0.63 -12.55
CA LYS A 26 5.16 -1.88 -12.00
C LYS A 26 6.22 -2.67 -11.22
N GLU A 27 7.46 -2.66 -11.71
CA GLU A 27 8.60 -3.30 -11.03
C GLU A 27 8.89 -2.71 -9.65
N GLU A 28 8.73 -1.39 -9.48
CA GLU A 28 8.93 -0.73 -8.19
C GLU A 28 7.89 -1.20 -7.18
N ALA A 29 6.62 -1.30 -7.62
CA ALA A 29 5.55 -1.85 -6.80
C ALA A 29 5.81 -3.32 -6.44
N MET A 30 6.33 -4.13 -7.36
CA MET A 30 6.66 -5.53 -7.08
C MET A 30 7.75 -5.73 -6.03
N LYS A 31 8.58 -4.72 -5.72
CA LYS A 31 9.65 -4.84 -4.71
C LYS A 31 9.12 -5.02 -3.30
N ILE A 32 7.90 -4.58 -3.02
CA ILE A 32 7.28 -4.75 -1.69
C ILE A 32 6.74 -6.16 -1.48
N LEU A 33 6.64 -6.97 -2.54
CA LEU A 33 6.07 -8.30 -2.49
C LEU A 33 7.12 -9.39 -2.24
N THR A 34 6.66 -10.48 -1.62
CA THR A 34 7.40 -11.74 -1.55
C THR A 34 7.58 -12.35 -2.96
N ARG A 35 8.34 -13.44 -3.06
CA ARG A 35 8.48 -14.16 -4.33
C ARG A 35 7.12 -14.66 -4.83
N GLU A 36 6.32 -15.24 -3.94
CA GLU A 36 4.97 -15.74 -4.22
C GLU A 36 4.05 -14.62 -4.67
N GLY A 37 4.05 -13.47 -3.99
CA GLY A 37 3.26 -12.30 -4.41
C GLY A 37 3.65 -11.80 -5.81
N ARG A 38 4.94 -11.85 -6.17
CA ARG A 38 5.38 -11.50 -7.53
C ARG A 38 4.92 -12.51 -8.57
N GLU A 39 4.78 -13.77 -8.21
CA GLU A 39 4.22 -14.82 -9.09
C GLU A 39 2.72 -14.64 -9.27
N ALA A 40 1.97 -14.31 -8.21
CA ALA A 40 0.54 -14.01 -8.25
C ALA A 40 0.21 -12.80 -9.15
N VAL A 41 1.05 -11.75 -9.15
CA VAL A 41 0.89 -10.63 -10.12
C VAL A 41 1.15 -11.08 -11.56
N LYS A 42 2.08 -12.03 -11.78
CA LYS A 42 2.42 -12.53 -13.12
C LYS A 42 1.39 -13.52 -13.66
N SER A 43 0.77 -14.31 -12.79
CA SER A 43 -0.34 -15.21 -13.15
C SER A 43 -1.64 -14.44 -13.43
N GLY A 44 -1.73 -13.19 -12.97
CA GLY A 44 -2.93 -12.35 -13.08
C GLY A 44 -3.91 -12.54 -11.92
N GLU A 45 -3.52 -13.30 -10.89
CA GLU A 45 -4.26 -13.45 -9.64
C GLU A 45 -4.32 -12.14 -8.85
N ILE A 46 -3.26 -11.33 -8.91
CA ILE A 46 -3.24 -9.96 -8.40
C ILE A 46 -3.29 -8.98 -9.58
N THR A 47 -4.34 -8.17 -9.63
CA THR A 47 -4.50 -7.11 -10.63
C THR A 47 -3.52 -5.97 -10.42
N THR A 48 -3.34 -5.14 -11.44
CA THR A 48 -2.50 -3.93 -11.33
C THR A 48 -3.03 -2.94 -10.30
N GLU A 49 -4.34 -2.86 -10.17
CA GLU A 49 -5.07 -2.01 -9.23
C GLU A 49 -4.83 -2.49 -7.79
N GLU A 50 -4.94 -3.81 -7.55
CA GLU A 50 -4.64 -4.41 -6.25
C GLU A 50 -3.17 -4.24 -5.87
N LEU A 51 -2.25 -4.46 -6.80
CA LEU A 51 -0.83 -4.17 -6.59
C LEU A 51 -0.61 -2.70 -6.20
N GLY A 52 -1.35 -1.78 -6.81
CA GLY A 52 -1.29 -0.36 -6.49
C GLY A 52 -1.75 -0.05 -5.08
N ARG A 53 -2.85 -0.67 -4.64
CA ARG A 53 -3.37 -0.56 -3.27
C ARG A 53 -2.39 -1.14 -2.25
N MET A 54 -1.82 -2.31 -2.53
CA MET A 54 -0.79 -2.93 -1.67
C MET A 54 0.44 -2.04 -1.54
N TYR A 55 0.92 -1.48 -2.66
CA TYR A 55 2.05 -0.55 -2.65
C TYR A 55 1.76 0.68 -1.80
N LYS A 56 0.57 1.28 -1.97
CA LYS A 56 0.14 2.44 -1.19
C LYS A 56 0.06 2.12 0.30
N LEU A 57 -0.55 0.99 0.68
CA LEU A 57 -0.61 0.53 2.07
C LEU A 57 0.79 0.42 2.70
N GLU A 58 1.74 -0.16 1.98
CA GLU A 58 3.11 -0.32 2.46
C GLU A 58 3.83 1.05 2.62
N MET A 59 3.56 2.02 1.74
CA MET A 59 4.09 3.38 1.92
C MET A 59 3.49 4.06 3.15
N VAL A 60 2.17 3.98 3.34
CA VAL A 60 1.49 4.51 4.53
C VAL A 60 2.08 3.90 5.80
N LYS A 61 2.28 2.57 5.81
CA LYS A 61 2.87 1.86 6.94
C LYS A 61 4.29 2.31 7.27
N LYS A 62 5.09 2.68 6.27
CA LYS A 62 6.45 3.22 6.49
C LYS A 62 6.45 4.64 7.04
N LEU A 63 5.44 5.44 6.68
CA LEU A 63 5.32 6.84 7.06
C LEU A 63 4.66 7.03 8.43
N SER A 64 3.73 6.14 8.80
CA SER A 64 2.99 6.21 10.06
C SER A 64 3.86 5.89 11.28
N LYS A 65 3.71 6.69 12.34
CA LYS A 65 4.28 6.49 13.69
C LYS A 65 3.94 5.11 14.26
N ILE A 66 2.71 4.64 14.01
CA ILE A 66 2.25 3.34 14.50
C ILE A 66 2.47 2.19 13.51
N GLY A 67 3.04 2.44 12.33
CA GLY A 67 3.19 1.44 11.27
C GLY A 67 4.01 0.20 11.64
N LYS A 68 4.91 0.33 12.62
CA LYS A 68 5.65 -0.81 13.21
C LYS A 68 4.77 -1.75 14.04
N TYR A 69 3.63 -1.29 14.53
CA TYR A 69 2.68 -2.06 15.33
C TYR A 69 1.59 -2.65 14.44
N GLY A 70 1.87 -3.79 13.81
CA GLY A 70 1.03 -4.36 12.74
C GLY A 70 -0.47 -4.40 13.02
N CYS A 71 -0.90 -4.97 14.15
CA CYS A 71 -2.32 -5.05 14.50
C CYS A 71 -2.93 -3.66 14.77
N THR A 72 -2.24 -2.81 15.55
CA THR A 72 -2.70 -1.45 15.86
C THR A 72 -2.81 -0.58 14.61
N PHE A 73 -1.82 -0.67 13.71
CA PHE A 73 -1.85 0.02 12.44
C PHE A 73 -3.02 -0.46 11.58
N ALA A 74 -3.21 -1.77 11.42
CA ALA A 74 -4.28 -2.33 10.60
C ALA A 74 -5.66 -1.89 11.10
N GLU A 75 -5.91 -1.94 12.40
CA GLU A 75 -7.16 -1.47 13.01
C GLU A 75 -7.45 0.00 12.71
N ASN A 76 -6.44 0.87 12.81
CA ASN A 76 -6.61 2.30 12.54
C ASN A 76 -6.71 2.61 11.05
N TYR A 77 -5.94 1.92 10.21
CA TYR A 77 -6.02 2.04 8.76
C TYR A 77 -7.40 1.64 8.23
N ASN A 78 -7.97 0.55 8.74
CA ASN A 78 -9.30 0.06 8.35
C ASN A 78 -10.45 1.02 8.69
N ARG A 79 -10.22 2.04 9.54
CA ARG A 79 -11.20 3.10 9.82
C ARG A 79 -11.30 4.13 8.70
N VAL A 80 -10.30 4.22 7.81
CA VAL A 80 -10.32 5.14 6.67
C VAL A 80 -11.16 4.52 5.55
N PRO A 81 -12.27 5.15 5.12
CA PRO A 81 -13.06 4.66 3.99
C PRO A 81 -12.21 4.55 2.73
N GLN A 82 -12.38 3.47 1.96
CA GLN A 82 -11.57 3.21 0.75
C GLN A 82 -11.64 4.37 -0.26
N GLU A 83 -12.79 5.01 -0.41
CA GLU A 83 -12.98 6.15 -1.32
C GLU A 83 -12.14 7.37 -0.93
N ILE A 84 -11.87 7.55 0.36
CA ILE A 84 -11.00 8.60 0.89
C ILE A 84 -9.55 8.16 0.74
N ALA A 85 -9.24 6.93 1.15
CA ALA A 85 -7.90 6.35 1.03
C ALA A 85 -7.41 6.33 -0.42
N ASP A 86 -8.29 6.18 -1.42
CA ASP A 86 -7.90 6.22 -2.83
C ASP A 86 -7.48 7.64 -3.27
N LYS A 87 -8.08 8.70 -2.73
CA LYS A 87 -7.81 10.09 -3.13
C LYS A 87 -6.56 10.70 -2.50
N LEU A 88 -6.33 10.40 -1.23
CA LEU A 88 -5.25 11.01 -0.42
C LEU A 88 -3.87 10.47 -0.75
N SER A 89 -2.82 11.22 -0.47
CA SER A 89 -1.43 10.74 -0.53
C SER A 89 -1.14 9.74 0.59
N PRO A 90 -0.08 8.92 0.47
CA PRO A 90 0.36 8.05 1.55
C PRO A 90 0.67 8.81 2.85
N GLU A 91 1.24 10.00 2.75
CA GLU A 91 1.57 10.88 3.87
C GLU A 91 0.31 11.37 4.60
N GLU A 92 -0.69 11.84 3.85
CA GLU A 92 -1.97 12.30 4.40
C GLU A 92 -2.72 11.16 5.12
N ILE A 93 -2.68 9.94 4.58
CA ILE A 93 -3.30 8.78 5.22
C ILE A 93 -2.53 8.38 6.47
N ALA A 94 -1.20 8.43 6.45
CA ALA A 94 -0.38 8.11 7.62
C ALA A 94 -0.68 9.06 8.78
N GLU A 95 -0.78 10.36 8.52
CA GLU A 95 -1.16 11.38 9.51
C GLU A 95 -2.58 11.14 10.06
N LEU A 96 -3.54 10.78 9.20
CA LEU A 96 -4.90 10.47 9.63
C LEU A 96 -4.94 9.21 10.53
N VAL A 97 -4.19 8.17 10.16
CA VAL A 97 -4.08 6.93 10.94
C VAL A 97 -3.45 7.19 12.30
N ASP A 98 -2.38 7.99 12.35
CA ASP A 98 -1.72 8.37 13.59
C ASP A 98 -2.64 9.24 14.46
N SER A 99 -3.43 10.13 13.86
CA SER A 99 -4.42 10.96 14.55
C SER A 99 -5.49 10.12 15.23
N PHE A 100 -5.99 9.05 14.60
CA PHE A 100 -6.95 8.14 15.25
C PHE A 100 -6.37 7.47 16.48
N TYR A 101 -5.10 7.06 16.41
CA TYR A 101 -4.41 6.46 17.54
C TYR A 101 -4.16 7.45 18.67
N ASP A 102 -3.74 8.67 18.34
CA ASP A 102 -3.48 9.72 19.32
C ASP A 102 -4.79 10.16 20.00
N CYS A 103 -5.91 10.32 19.26
CA CYS A 103 -7.23 10.60 19.83
C CYS A 103 -7.67 9.55 20.87
N TYR A 104 -7.51 8.26 20.55
CA TYR A 104 -7.82 7.19 21.50
C TYR A 104 -6.90 7.23 22.74
N SER A 105 -5.61 7.45 22.52
CA SER A 105 -4.60 7.50 23.58
C SER A 105 -4.83 8.68 24.53
N ASP A 106 -5.19 9.84 24.00
CA ASP A 106 -5.49 11.04 24.79
C ASP A 106 -6.78 10.87 25.60
N GLY A 107 -7.81 10.24 25.01
CA GLY A 107 -9.04 9.89 25.71
C GLY A 107 -8.80 8.94 26.88
N ARG A 108 -7.97 7.91 26.69
CA ARG A 108 -7.59 6.96 27.74
C ARG A 108 -6.87 7.65 28.90
N LYS A 109 -5.87 8.49 28.61
CA LYS A 109 -5.07 9.19 29.64
C LYS A 109 -5.89 10.16 30.50
N ARG A 110 -6.99 10.71 29.97
CA ARG A 110 -7.86 11.66 30.69
C ARG A 110 -8.98 10.99 31.49
N GLY A 111 -9.23 9.71 31.25
CA GLY A 111 -10.21 8.90 31.98
C GLY A 111 -9.63 8.11 33.16
N GLU A 112 -8.31 8.19 33.36
CA GLU A 112 -7.57 7.73 34.55
C GLU A 112 -7.38 8.90 35.53
#